data_AF-A0A7W6TBQ8-F1
#
_entry.id   AF-A0A7W6TBQ8-F1
#
_cell.length_a   1.000
_cell.length_b   1.000
_cell.length_c   1.000
_cell.angle_alpha   90.00
_cell.angle_beta   90.00
_cell.angle_gamma   90.00
#
_symmetry.space_group_name_H-M   'P 1'
#
loop_
_entity.id
_entity.type
_entity.pdbx_description
1 polymer ?
#
loop_
_entity_poly.entity_id
_entity_poly.type
_entity_poly.pdbx_seq_one_letter_code
_entity_poly.pdbx_strand_id
1 'polypeptide(L)'
;MKDNDKTNNSAFEAWQWGRSNPRHLKPSADYFAENPDATVRIVARHSPKNGWTNLIFYPRDGLCYELLDVEMVRLVAGPFKEGTPRKRLMAVYEWMRSTDRHASRVCVHA
;
A
#
# COMPACT_ATOMS: atom_id res chain seq x y z
N MET A 1 -28.16 -41.13 -9.97
CA MET A 1 -27.14 -40.41 -9.18
C MET A 1 -26.45 -39.44 -10.11
N LYS A 2 -26.54 -38.13 -9.87
CA LYS A 2 -25.75 -37.12 -10.59
C LYS A 2 -24.58 -36.77 -9.69
N ASP A 3 -23.39 -37.19 -10.09
CA ASP A 3 -22.13 -36.77 -9.50
C ASP A 3 -21.91 -35.30 -9.87
N ASN A 4 -22.35 -34.39 -9.00
CA ASN A 4 -21.96 -33.00 -9.08
C ASN A 4 -20.57 -32.88 -8.46
N ASP A 5 -19.57 -33.06 -9.32
CA ASP A 5 -18.16 -32.78 -9.14
C ASP A 5 -17.97 -31.37 -8.53
N LYS A 6 -17.84 -31.30 -7.20
CA LYS A 6 -17.68 -30.06 -6.40
C LYS A 6 -16.24 -29.54 -6.43
N THR A 7 -15.53 -29.69 -7.54
CA THR A 7 -14.06 -29.60 -7.53
C THR A 7 -13.53 -28.23 -7.97
N ASN A 8 -14.39 -27.21 -8.17
CA ASN A 8 -13.93 -25.89 -8.62
C ASN A 8 -14.28 -24.71 -7.69
N ASN A 9 -15.04 -24.91 -6.61
CA ASN A 9 -15.42 -23.78 -5.74
C ASN A 9 -14.32 -23.40 -4.74
N SER A 10 -13.47 -24.32 -4.28
CA SER A 10 -12.42 -23.97 -3.31
C SER A 10 -11.28 -23.16 -3.94
N ALA A 11 -10.92 -23.46 -5.19
CA ALA A 11 -9.92 -22.71 -5.94
C ALA A 11 -10.44 -21.32 -6.34
N PHE A 12 -11.72 -21.21 -6.71
CA PHE A 12 -12.34 -19.93 -7.04
C PHE A 12 -12.55 -19.05 -5.81
N GLU A 13 -12.97 -19.62 -4.67
CA GLU A 13 -13.02 -18.89 -3.40
C GLU A 13 -11.61 -18.49 -2.94
N ALA A 14 -10.63 -19.39 -2.93
CA ALA A 14 -9.24 -19.05 -2.61
C ALA A 14 -8.66 -17.97 -3.56
N TRP A 15 -9.09 -17.95 -4.82
CA TRP A 15 -8.71 -16.94 -5.80
C TRP A 15 -9.42 -15.59 -5.58
N GLN A 16 -10.70 -15.59 -5.16
CA GLN A 16 -11.44 -14.38 -4.77
C GLN A 16 -10.93 -13.78 -3.45
N TRP A 17 -10.59 -14.62 -2.46
CA TRP A 17 -10.04 -14.19 -1.18
C TRP A 17 -8.57 -13.78 -1.28
N GLY A 18 -7.79 -14.42 -2.17
CA GLY A 18 -6.36 -14.16 -2.35
C GLY A 18 -6.00 -12.85 -3.06
N ARG A 19 -6.96 -12.18 -3.72
CA ARG A 19 -6.71 -10.90 -4.42
C ARG A 19 -7.46 -9.68 -3.88
N SER A 20 -8.59 -9.83 -3.18
CA SER A 20 -9.51 -8.69 -3.06
C SER A 20 -10.37 -8.62 -1.80
N ASN A 21 -9.83 -8.92 -0.61
CA ASN A 21 -10.36 -8.27 0.59
C ASN A 21 -9.47 -7.06 0.93
N PRO A 22 -9.86 -5.81 0.58
CA PRO A 22 -9.09 -4.62 0.95
C PRO A 22 -8.98 -4.40 2.47
N ARG A 23 -9.67 -5.21 3.30
CA ARG A 23 -9.50 -5.22 4.76
C ARG A 23 -8.29 -6.02 5.25
N HIS A 24 -7.70 -6.88 4.41
CA HIS A 24 -6.51 -7.65 4.74
C HIS A 24 -5.40 -7.30 3.76
N LEU A 25 -4.74 -6.19 4.03
CA LEU A 25 -3.45 -5.91 3.42
C LEU A 25 -2.50 -7.06 3.81
N LYS A 26 -1.83 -7.69 2.83
CA LYS A 26 -0.75 -8.65 3.12
C LYS A 26 0.23 -8.05 4.14
N PRO A 27 0.90 -8.83 4.98
CA PRO A 27 1.99 -8.31 5.79
C PRO A 27 3.09 -7.66 4.96
N SER A 28 3.74 -6.62 5.52
CA SER A 28 4.87 -5.98 4.83
C SER A 28 6.04 -6.95 4.62
N ALA A 29 6.22 -7.93 5.51
CA ALA A 29 7.20 -9.00 5.36
C ALA A 29 6.98 -9.82 4.08
N ASP A 30 5.73 -10.25 3.83
CA ASP A 30 5.36 -11.03 2.64
C ASP A 30 5.59 -10.23 1.36
N TYR A 31 5.23 -8.94 1.36
CA TYR A 31 5.50 -8.06 0.23
C TYR A 31 7.00 -7.98 -0.09
N PHE A 32 7.85 -7.86 0.92
CA PHE A 32 9.30 -7.77 0.74
C PHE A 32 9.96 -9.11 0.39
N ALA A 33 9.34 -10.25 0.74
CA ALA A 33 9.77 -11.57 0.29
C ALA A 33 9.51 -11.73 -1.22
N GLU A 34 8.35 -11.25 -1.71
CA GLU A 34 8.01 -11.24 -3.14
C GLU A 34 8.78 -10.16 -3.93
N ASN A 35 9.21 -9.08 -3.26
CA ASN A 35 9.88 -7.93 -3.86
C ASN A 35 11.18 -7.60 -3.11
N PRO A 36 12.24 -8.42 -3.23
CA PRO A 36 13.46 -8.25 -2.46
C PRO A 36 14.14 -6.89 -2.68
N ASP A 37 14.09 -6.35 -3.90
CA ASP A 37 14.69 -5.05 -4.23
C ASP A 37 13.85 -3.84 -3.78
N ALA A 38 12.62 -4.06 -3.31
CA ALA A 38 11.79 -2.96 -2.82
C ALA A 38 12.34 -2.45 -1.48
N THR A 39 12.57 -1.14 -1.40
CA THR A 39 13.00 -0.46 -0.17
C THR A 39 11.81 -0.03 0.69
N VAL A 40 10.64 0.15 0.07
CA VAL A 40 9.41 0.61 0.69
C VAL A 40 8.21 -0.06 0.03
N ARG A 41 7.20 -0.35 0.84
CA ARG A 41 5.87 -0.76 0.37
C ARG A 41 4.92 0.42 0.46
N ILE A 42 4.20 0.70 -0.63
CA ILE A 42 3.27 1.83 -0.71
C ILE A 42 1.84 1.28 -0.75
N VAL A 43 0.97 1.78 0.12
CA VAL A 43 -0.42 1.32 0.23
C VAL A 43 -1.36 2.51 0.19
N ALA A 44 -2.42 2.41 -0.62
CA ALA A 44 -3.53 3.35 -0.56
C ALA A 44 -4.58 2.87 0.46
N ARG A 45 -4.96 3.71 1.42
CA ARG A 45 -6.01 3.45 2.40
C ARG A 45 -7.15 4.44 2.19
N HIS A 46 -8.29 3.93 1.74
CA HIS A 46 -9.51 4.74 1.65
C HIS A 46 -10.18 4.87 3.02
N SER A 47 -10.66 6.08 3.35
CA SER A 47 -11.48 6.35 4.53
C SER A 47 -12.95 6.51 4.12
N PRO A 48 -13.80 5.48 4.28
CA PRO A 48 -15.20 5.55 3.85
C PRO A 48 -16.00 6.65 4.54
N LYS A 49 -15.65 6.97 5.79
CA LYS A 49 -16.34 7.98 6.60
C LYS A 49 -16.13 9.39 6.08
N ASN A 50 -14.96 9.65 5.50
CA ASN A 50 -14.53 11.00 5.19
C ASN A 50 -14.26 11.21 3.68
N GLY A 51 -14.30 10.16 2.87
CA GLY A 51 -14.18 10.22 1.41
C GLY A 51 -12.78 10.49 0.86
N TRP A 52 -11.74 10.53 1.71
CA TRP A 52 -10.35 10.72 1.29
C TRP A 52 -9.56 9.41 1.26
N THR A 53 -8.49 9.40 0.47
CA THR A 53 -7.52 8.30 0.37
C THR A 53 -6.16 8.71 0.89
N ASN A 54 -5.60 7.95 1.82
CA ASN A 54 -4.21 8.12 2.24
C ASN A 54 -3.27 7.27 1.43
N LEU A 55 -2.04 7.74 1.27
CA LEU A 55 -0.91 6.89 0.98
C LEU A 55 -0.12 6.63 2.26
N ILE A 56 0.13 5.37 2.54
CA ILE A 56 0.98 4.93 3.64
C ILE A 56 2.21 4.25 3.04
N PHE A 57 3.38 4.70 3.48
CA PHE A 57 4.68 4.17 3.12
C PHE A 57 5.20 3.32 4.28
N TYR A 58 5.41 2.03 4.04
CA TYR A 58 5.97 1.07 4.99
C TYR A 58 7.38 0.69 4.55
N PRO A 59 8.41 1.38 5.07
CA PRO A 59 9.79 1.03 4.80
C PRO A 59 10.25 -0.15 5.66
N ARG A 60 11.38 -0.74 5.28
CA ARG A 60 11.97 -1.89 5.98
C ARG A 60 12.44 -1.57 7.41
N ASP A 61 12.75 -0.30 7.69
CA ASP A 61 13.26 0.17 8.99
C ASP A 61 12.15 0.47 10.02
N GLY A 62 10.89 0.26 9.65
CA GLY A 62 9.78 0.10 10.60
C GLY A 62 8.97 1.36 10.93
N LEU A 63 9.50 2.57 10.68
CA LEU A 63 8.71 3.79 10.80
C LEU A 63 7.87 3.99 9.54
N CYS A 64 6.55 3.98 9.67
CA CYS A 64 5.69 4.28 8.53
C CYS A 64 5.48 5.79 8.38
N TYR A 65 5.16 6.20 7.16
CA TYR A 65 4.84 7.57 6.81
C TYR A 65 3.46 7.62 6.18
N GLU A 66 2.57 8.46 6.67
CA GLU A 66 1.21 8.61 6.13
C GLU A 66 1.02 10.00 5.51
N LEU A 67 0.42 10.04 4.32
CA LEU A 67 0.18 11.27 3.59
C LEU A 67 -1.25 11.31 3.07
N LEU A 68 -1.93 12.44 3.28
CA LEU A 68 -3.27 12.70 2.77
C LEU A 68 -3.25 12.85 1.24
N ASP A 69 -4.31 12.41 0.55
CA ASP A 69 -4.46 12.59 -0.90
C ASP A 69 -4.24 14.03 -1.38
N VAL A 70 -4.81 15.02 -0.68
CA VAL A 70 -4.69 16.44 -1.06
C VAL A 70 -3.23 16.90 -1.02
N GLU A 71 -2.48 16.49 0.00
CA GLU A 71 -1.05 16.82 0.10
C GLU A 71 -0.24 16.09 -0.96
N MET A 72 -0.56 14.82 -1.20
CA MET A 72 0.06 14.02 -2.24
C MET A 72 -0.10 14.65 -3.62
N VAL A 73 -1.32 15.04 -4.00
CA VAL A 73 -1.62 15.68 -5.29
C VAL A 73 -0.80 16.97 -5.46
N ARG A 74 -0.70 17.79 -4.41
CA ARG A 74 0.11 19.02 -4.44
C ARG A 74 1.59 18.72 -4.67
N LEU A 75 2.12 17.71 -3.99
CA LEU A 75 3.52 17.32 -4.10
C LEU A 75 3.87 16.78 -5.50
N VAL A 76 3.01 15.93 -6.10
CA VAL A 76 3.25 15.38 -7.45
C VAL A 76 2.83 16.28 -8.59
N ALA A 77 2.05 17.33 -8.34
CA ALA A 77 1.80 18.37 -9.34
C ALA A 77 2.87 19.49 -9.29
N GLY A 78 3.59 19.62 -8.17
CA GLY A 78 4.59 20.65 -7.96
C GLY A 78 6.02 20.09 -7.87
N PRO A 79 6.64 20.02 -6.67
CA PRO A 79 8.05 19.68 -6.52
C PRO A 79 8.48 18.34 -7.14
N PHE A 80 7.57 17.36 -7.19
CA PHE A 80 7.85 16.02 -7.70
C PHE A 80 7.02 15.70 -8.96
N LYS A 81 6.87 16.68 -9.87
CA LYS A 81 6.07 16.52 -11.10
C LYS A 81 6.71 15.65 -12.19
N GLU A 82 8.02 15.46 -12.14
CA GLU A 82 8.78 14.85 -13.23
C GLU A 82 8.96 13.33 -13.06
N GLY A 83 9.01 12.62 -14.19
CA GLY A 83 9.27 11.18 -14.22
C GLY A 83 8.03 10.29 -14.10
N THR A 84 8.28 8.99 -13.98
CA THR A 84 7.22 7.98 -13.90
C THR A 84 6.45 8.09 -12.57
N PRO A 85 5.19 7.64 -12.50
CA PRO A 85 4.43 7.65 -11.25
C PRO A 85 5.18 7.04 -10.06
N ARG A 86 5.89 5.91 -10.31
CA ARG A 86 6.74 5.27 -9.30
C ARG A 86 7.88 6.19 -8.84
N LYS A 87 8.60 6.85 -9.76
CA LYS A 87 9.69 7.78 -9.39
C LYS A 87 9.17 8.95 -8.54
N ARG A 88 8.00 9.47 -8.87
CA ARG A 88 7.37 10.56 -8.11
C ARG A 88 6.98 10.13 -6.69
N LEU A 89 6.37 8.95 -6.55
CA LEU A 89 6.04 8.36 -5.25
C LEU A 89 7.30 8.11 -4.40
N MET A 90 8.37 7.61 -5.01
CA MET A 90 9.64 7.43 -4.32
C MET A 90 10.25 8.76 -3.87
N ALA A 91 10.20 9.80 -4.71
CA ALA A 91 10.68 11.13 -4.35
C ALA A 91 9.92 11.73 -3.17
N VAL A 92 8.59 11.55 -3.13
CA VAL A 92 7.75 11.94 -1.99
C VAL A 92 8.18 11.19 -0.72
N TYR A 93 8.35 9.87 -0.81
CA TYR A 93 8.78 9.05 0.33
C TYR A 93 10.15 9.49 0.88
N GLU A 94 11.16 9.67 0.03
CA GLU A 94 12.50 10.09 0.47
C GLU A 94 12.49 11.51 1.06
N TRP A 95 11.64 12.40 0.55
CA TRP A 95 11.43 13.72 1.15
C TRP A 95 10.78 13.63 2.55
N MET A 96 9.73 12.82 2.72
CA MET A 96 9.11 12.60 4.04
C MET A 96 10.12 12.03 5.03
N ARG A 97 10.92 11.06 4.60
CA ARG A 97 11.96 10.42 5.42
C ARG A 97 13.07 11.39 5.85
N SER A 98 13.57 12.20 4.91
CA SER A 98 14.64 13.17 5.20
C SER A 98 14.19 14.34 6.08
N THR A 99 12.88 14.59 6.17
CA THR A 99 12.29 15.67 6.97
C THR A 99 11.58 15.18 8.23
N ASP A 100 11.57 13.86 8.47
CA ASP A 100 10.82 13.18 9.53
C ASP A 100 9.32 13.57 9.57
N ARG A 101 8.76 13.93 8.42
CA ARG A 101 7.42 14.50 8.32
C ARG A 101 6.38 13.39 8.24
N HIS A 102 5.35 13.48 9.06
CA HIS A 102 4.26 12.49 9.15
C HIS A 102 4.73 11.07 9.51
N ALA A 103 5.91 10.94 10.12
CA ALA A 103 6.38 9.68 10.68
C ALA A 103 5.47 9.27 11.84
N SER A 104 4.98 8.03 11.81
CA SER A 104 4.16 7.46 12.88
C SER A 104 4.72 6.13 13.34
N ARG A 105 4.80 5.96 14.66
CA ARG A 105 5.05 4.66 15.30
C ARG A 105 3.79 3.79 15.35
N VAL A 106 2.61 4.39 15.15
CA VAL A 106 1.32 3.71 15.15
C VAL A 106 1.02 3.23 13.73
N CYS A 107 1.85 2.32 13.24
CA CYS A 107 1.46 1.43 12.15
C CYS A 107 1.34 0.03 12.74
N VAL A 108 0.29 -0.15 13.54
CA VAL A 108 -0.05 -1.43 14.13
C VAL A 108 -0.45 -2.36 12.99
N HIS A 109 0.51 -3.19 12.58
CA HIS A 109 0.38 -4.42 11.80
C HIS A 109 -0.55 -4.35 10.58
N ALA A 110 0.06 -4.15 9.41
CA ALA A 110 -0.33 -4.90 8.21
C ALA A 110 0.58 -6.13 8.14
#